data_AF-A0A1H8PZQ8-F1
#
_entry.id   AF-A0A1H8PZQ8-F1
#
_cell.length_a   1.000
_cell.length_b   1.000
_cell.length_c   1.000
_cell.angle_alpha   90.00
_cell.angle_beta   90.00
_cell.angle_gamma   90.00
#
_symmetry.space_group_name_H-M   'P 1'
#
loop_
_entity.id
_entity.type
_entity.pdbx_description
1 polymer ?
#
loop_
_entity_poly.entity_id
_entity_poly.type
_entity_poly.pdbx_seq_one_letter_code
_entity_poly.pdbx_strand_id
1 'polypeptide(L)'
;MKTSKIYPIPFLAALIILCCIILAGCNFSRGVKTDLITGLKISYKGFGVQDAILLDAGGKKINSNKVQLNTKIAIAALGVEHYGLKDGKAYPGLSLLVTDKNGKTLLNAADLFENTEGYAPAQAAQLQGTITVGSPMASGQSYHVKMHIWDKVTPTNEINADVDLIVM
;
A
#
# COMPACT_ATOMS: atom_id res chain seq x y z
N MET A 1 -9.14 -22.27 -63.88
CA MET A 1 -10.05 -22.94 -62.93
C MET A 1 -9.50 -22.72 -61.51
N LYS A 2 -10.02 -21.75 -60.77
CA LYS A 2 -9.58 -21.41 -59.40
C LYS A 2 -10.82 -21.42 -58.51
N THR A 3 -10.97 -22.44 -57.68
CA THR A 3 -12.08 -22.59 -56.74
C THR A 3 -11.78 -21.78 -55.48
N SER A 4 -12.55 -20.73 -55.21
CA SER A 4 -12.47 -20.00 -53.94
C SER A 4 -13.25 -20.76 -52.87
N LYS A 5 -12.59 -21.06 -51.75
CA LYS A 5 -13.24 -21.64 -50.57
C LYS A 5 -13.98 -20.52 -49.84
N ILE A 6 -15.30 -20.57 -49.87
CA ILE A 6 -16.18 -19.70 -49.08
C ILE A 6 -16.34 -20.37 -47.71
N TYR A 7 -15.75 -19.79 -46.67
CA TYR A 7 -15.92 -20.26 -45.30
C TYR A 7 -17.24 -19.71 -44.72
N PRO A 8 -18.01 -20.54 -44.00
CA PRO A 8 -19.31 -20.13 -43.50
C PRO A 8 -19.16 -19.14 -42.34
N ILE A 9 -19.94 -18.06 -42.41
CA ILE A 9 -19.99 -16.89 -41.51
C ILE A 9 -20.08 -17.22 -40.00
N PRO A 10 -20.69 -18.32 -39.49
CA PRO A 10 -20.71 -18.58 -38.05
C PRO A 10 -19.37 -19.03 -37.45
N PHE A 11 -18.42 -19.49 -38.27
CA PHE A 11 -17.12 -19.97 -37.77
C PHE A 11 -16.18 -18.82 -37.36
N LEU A 12 -16.33 -17.65 -38.00
CA LEU A 12 -15.54 -16.45 -37.70
C LEU A 12 -16.03 -15.75 -36.42
N ALA A 13 -17.34 -15.78 -36.15
CA ALA A 13 -17.94 -15.20 -34.94
C ALA A 13 -17.60 -15.99 -33.67
N ALA A 14 -17.51 -17.33 -33.74
CA ALA A 14 -17.14 -18.17 -32.61
C ALA A 14 -15.67 -17.96 -32.15
N LEU A 15 -14.77 -17.63 -33.09
CA LEU A 15 -13.35 -17.38 -32.79
C LEU A 15 -13.14 -16.02 -32.09
N ILE A 16 -14.00 -15.04 -32.35
CA ILE A 16 -13.96 -13.71 -31.70
C ILE A 16 -14.47 -13.78 -30.26
N ILE A 17 -15.52 -14.57 -29.99
CA ILE A 17 -16.07 -14.77 -28.64
C ILE A 17 -15.08 -15.52 -27.74
N LEU A 18 -14.34 -16.49 -28.29
CA LEU A 18 -13.29 -17.22 -27.55
C LEU A 18 -12.07 -16.33 -27.20
N CYS A 19 -11.82 -15.27 -27.97
CA CYS A 19 -10.72 -14.32 -27.75
C CYS A 19 -11.01 -13.31 -26.61
N CYS A 20 -12.28 -13.04 -26.29
CA CYS A 20 -12.65 -12.12 -25.21
C CYS A 20 -12.50 -12.71 -23.81
N ILE A 21 -12.55 -14.04 -23.66
CA ILE A 21 -12.50 -14.71 -22.34
C ILE A 21 -11.08 -14.71 -21.75
N ILE A 22 -10.05 -14.60 -22.60
CA ILE A 22 -8.64 -14.69 -22.20
C ILE A 22 -8.09 -13.39 -21.59
N LEU A 23 -8.83 -12.27 -21.67
CA LEU A 23 -8.38 -10.96 -21.18
C LEU A 23 -8.83 -10.64 -19.74
N ALA A 24 -9.65 -11.49 -19.10
CA ALA A 24 -10.16 -11.26 -17.75
C ALA A 24 -9.19 -11.68 -16.61
N GLY A 25 -7.94 -12.06 -16.93
CA GLY A 25 -7.07 -12.82 -16.02
C GLY A 25 -5.96 -12.07 -15.30
N CYS A 26 -5.86 -10.73 -15.35
CA CYS A 26 -4.84 -10.01 -14.59
C CYS A 26 -5.23 -9.90 -13.11
N ASN A 27 -4.93 -10.93 -12.32
CA ASN A 27 -4.97 -10.89 -10.86
C ASN A 27 -3.82 -10.00 -10.33
N PHE A 28 -4.03 -8.67 -10.29
CA PHE A 28 -3.18 -7.70 -9.60
C PHE A 28 -3.29 -7.84 -8.07
N SER A 29 -2.98 -9.02 -7.53
CA SER A 29 -3.11 -9.32 -6.09
C SER A 29 -1.75 -9.36 -5.38
N ARG A 30 -0.67 -8.93 -6.02
CA ARG A 30 0.65 -8.78 -5.39
C ARG A 30 1.53 -7.80 -6.15
N GLY A 31 2.33 -7.03 -5.44
CA GLY A 31 3.34 -6.17 -6.05
C GLY A 31 4.38 -5.68 -5.06
N VAL A 32 5.47 -5.16 -5.60
CA VAL A 32 6.52 -4.45 -4.86
C VAL A 32 6.80 -3.15 -5.60
N LYS A 33 6.87 -2.03 -4.88
CA LYS A 33 7.29 -0.73 -5.42
C LYS A 33 8.37 -0.14 -4.52
N THR A 34 9.21 0.70 -5.09
CA THR A 34 10.25 1.42 -4.36
C THR A 34 10.32 2.83 -4.89
N ASP A 35 10.14 3.81 -4.01
CA ASP A 35 10.45 5.20 -4.30
C ASP A 35 11.97 5.39 -4.13
N LEU A 36 12.68 5.53 -5.25
CA LEU A 36 14.14 5.67 -5.26
C LEU A 36 14.63 7.00 -4.66
N ILE A 37 13.74 7.99 -4.48
CA ILE A 37 14.09 9.29 -3.93
C ILE A 37 14.10 9.23 -2.39
N THR A 38 13.08 8.59 -1.82
CA THR A 38 12.93 8.48 -0.35
C THR A 38 13.45 7.15 0.19
N GLY A 39 13.70 6.16 -0.66
CA GLY A 39 14.00 4.80 -0.24
C GLY A 39 12.80 4.04 0.34
N LEU A 40 11.59 4.62 0.31
CA LEU A 40 10.37 3.97 0.77
C LEU A 40 10.09 2.75 -0.11
N LYS A 41 10.06 1.58 0.52
CA LYS A 41 9.69 0.32 -0.11
C LYS A 41 8.29 -0.04 0.33
N ILE A 42 7.51 -0.60 -0.60
CA ILE A 42 6.22 -1.17 -0.31
C ILE A 42 6.11 -2.53 -1.00
N SER A 43 5.57 -3.50 -0.27
CA SER A 43 5.07 -4.75 -0.83
C SER A 43 3.62 -4.94 -0.41
N TYR A 44 2.81 -5.51 -1.29
CA TYR A 44 1.41 -5.75 -0.99
C TYR A 44 0.97 -7.08 -1.57
N LYS A 45 -0.05 -7.67 -0.94
CA LYS A 45 -0.71 -8.90 -1.33
C LYS A 45 -2.20 -8.75 -1.06
N GLY A 46 -3.07 -9.24 -1.93
CA GLY A 46 -4.52 -9.18 -1.74
C GLY A 46 -5.14 -7.82 -2.08
N PHE A 47 -4.53 -6.74 -1.61
CA PHE A 47 -4.97 -5.37 -1.89
C PHE A 47 -4.61 -4.89 -3.30
N GLY A 48 -5.47 -4.02 -3.85
CA GLY A 48 -5.07 -3.04 -4.86
C GLY A 48 -4.38 -1.87 -4.16
N VAL A 49 -3.25 -1.38 -4.69
CA VAL A 49 -2.52 -0.23 -4.14
C VAL A 49 -1.98 0.66 -5.25
N GLN A 50 -2.43 1.91 -5.29
CA GLN A 50 -1.97 2.89 -6.27
C GLN A 50 -0.53 3.31 -6.00
N ASP A 51 -0.22 3.75 -4.78
CA ASP A 51 1.13 4.20 -4.41
C ASP A 51 1.35 4.19 -2.90
N ALA A 52 2.59 4.40 -2.47
CA ALA A 52 2.91 4.76 -1.09
C ALA A 52 3.92 5.92 -1.05
N ILE A 53 3.67 6.90 -0.20
CA ILE A 53 4.47 8.14 -0.15
C ILE A 53 4.75 8.58 1.29
N LEU A 54 5.81 9.37 1.45
CA LEU A 54 6.05 10.13 2.67
C LEU A 54 5.34 11.48 2.60
N LEU A 55 4.70 11.87 3.70
CA LEU A 55 4.01 13.15 3.87
C LEU A 55 4.60 13.93 5.04
N ASP A 56 4.64 15.26 4.92
CA ASP A 56 4.92 16.15 6.04
C ASP A 56 3.68 16.41 6.90
N ALA A 57 3.82 17.23 7.95
CA ALA A 57 2.73 17.60 8.84
C ALA A 57 1.55 18.32 8.13
N GLY A 58 1.80 18.92 6.96
CA GLY A 58 0.79 19.59 6.13
C GLY A 58 0.15 18.66 5.09
N GLY A 59 0.52 17.38 5.04
CA GLY A 59 0.03 16.43 4.04
C GLY A 59 0.69 16.59 2.67
N LYS A 60 1.81 17.31 2.57
CA LYS A 60 2.55 17.46 1.31
C LYS A 60 3.57 16.33 1.17
N LYS A 61 3.71 15.81 -0.06
CA LYS A 61 4.72 14.78 -0.37
C LYS A 61 6.13 15.28 -0.04
N ILE A 62 6.87 14.46 0.71
CA ILE A 62 8.29 14.65 1.00
C ILE A 62 9.10 13.93 -0.08
N ASN A 63 10.07 14.63 -0.69
CA ASN A 63 10.96 14.09 -1.73
C ASN A 63 12.38 13.83 -1.18
N SER A 64 12.48 13.34 0.06
CA SER A 64 13.72 12.95 0.73
C SER A 64 13.39 12.08 1.94
N ASN A 65 14.35 11.28 2.41
CA ASN A 65 14.25 10.59 3.69
C ASN A 65 14.86 11.37 4.87
N LYS A 66 15.30 12.61 4.63
CA LYS A 66 15.81 13.52 5.66
C LYS A 66 14.65 14.26 6.30
N VAL A 67 14.52 14.13 7.62
CA VAL A 67 13.40 14.67 8.40
C VAL A 67 13.93 15.53 9.55
N GLN A 68 13.26 16.65 9.85
CA GLN A 68 13.70 17.54 10.91
C GLN A 68 13.23 17.06 12.28
N LEU A 69 14.05 17.26 13.31
CA LEU A 69 13.61 17.09 14.69
C LEU A 69 12.41 18.00 15.01
N ASN A 70 11.53 17.54 15.89
CA ASN A 70 10.27 18.18 16.31
C ASN A 70 9.24 18.36 15.19
N THR A 71 9.27 17.52 14.16
CA THR A 71 8.28 17.51 13.09
C THR A 71 7.43 16.24 13.10
N LYS A 72 6.31 16.26 12.38
CA LYS A 72 5.52 15.06 12.09
C LYS A 72 5.72 14.64 10.65
N ILE A 73 5.87 13.35 10.44
CA ILE A 73 5.93 12.72 9.13
C ILE A 73 4.96 11.54 9.10
N ALA A 74 4.42 11.22 7.93
CA ALA A 74 3.57 10.06 7.75
C ALA A 74 4.01 9.20 6.57
N ILE A 75 3.85 7.89 6.70
CA ILE A 75 3.82 6.98 5.55
C ILE A 75 2.34 6.83 5.18
N ALA A 76 1.98 7.10 3.93
CA ALA A 76 0.62 6.98 3.43
C ALA A 76 0.55 5.94 2.30
N ALA A 77 -0.33 4.95 2.42
CA ALA A 77 -0.73 4.07 1.34
C ALA A 77 -1.96 4.66 0.65
N LEU A 78 -1.89 4.81 -0.67
CA LEU A 78 -2.89 5.50 -1.50
C LEU A 78 -3.60 4.54 -2.43
N GLY A 79 -4.89 4.80 -2.68
CA GLY A 79 -5.74 3.99 -3.56
C GLY A 79 -5.80 2.54 -3.10
N VAL A 80 -6.00 2.32 -1.80
CA VAL A 80 -6.13 0.98 -1.25
C VAL A 80 -7.52 0.43 -1.56
N GLU A 81 -7.57 -0.70 -2.25
CA GLU A 81 -8.79 -1.32 -2.75
C GLU A 81 -8.80 -2.84 -2.50
N HIS A 82 -9.93 -3.49 -2.76
CA HIS A 82 -10.15 -4.93 -2.59
C HIS A 82 -10.16 -5.40 -1.13
N TYR A 83 -10.74 -4.58 -0.24
CA TYR A 83 -11.11 -5.02 1.10
C TYR A 83 -12.14 -6.15 1.07
N GLY A 84 -11.98 -7.11 1.96
CA GLY A 84 -13.08 -7.90 2.47
C GLY A 84 -14.04 -7.00 3.23
N LEU A 85 -15.33 -7.07 2.89
CA LEU A 85 -16.34 -6.24 3.52
C LEU A 85 -17.17 -7.07 4.49
N LYS A 86 -17.38 -6.52 5.68
CA LYS A 86 -18.39 -7.00 6.63
C LYS A 86 -19.44 -5.91 6.79
N ASP A 87 -20.70 -6.24 6.52
CA ASP A 87 -21.81 -5.30 6.57
C ASP A 87 -21.57 -4.02 5.72
N GLY A 88 -20.93 -4.20 4.55
CA GLY A 88 -20.58 -3.12 3.63
C GLY A 88 -19.41 -2.22 4.07
N LYS A 89 -18.75 -2.54 5.19
CA LYS A 89 -17.63 -1.77 5.74
C LYS A 89 -16.30 -2.52 5.62
N ALA A 90 -15.24 -1.75 5.42
CA ALA A 90 -13.85 -2.19 5.49
C ALA A 90 -13.31 -2.05 6.91
N TYR A 91 -12.50 -3.01 7.34
CA TYR A 91 -11.88 -3.03 8.67
C TYR A 91 -10.36 -3.16 8.54
N PRO A 92 -9.65 -2.08 8.18
CA PRO A 92 -8.19 -2.11 8.17
C PRO A 92 -7.65 -2.22 9.60
N GLY A 93 -6.52 -2.89 9.74
CA GLY A 93 -5.58 -2.67 10.84
C GLY A 93 -4.33 -2.00 10.32
N LEU A 94 -3.64 -1.26 11.19
CA LEU A 94 -2.37 -0.60 10.85
C LEU A 94 -1.44 -0.58 12.05
N SER A 95 -0.28 -1.22 11.91
CA SER A 95 0.79 -1.19 12.89
C SER A 95 1.92 -0.28 12.44
N LEU A 96 2.64 0.26 13.42
CA LEU A 96 3.78 1.13 13.19
C LEU A 96 4.90 0.78 14.16
N LEU A 97 6.07 0.49 13.61
CA LEU A 97 7.27 0.15 14.36
C LEU A 97 8.39 1.11 13.95
N VAL A 98 9.07 1.68 14.94
CA VAL A 98 10.28 2.50 14.74
C VAL A 98 11.40 1.89 15.57
N THR A 99 12.52 1.60 14.92
CA THR A 99 13.74 1.11 15.57
C THR A 99 14.93 2.01 15.26
N ASP A 100 15.91 2.04 16.17
CA ASP A 100 17.21 2.64 15.84
C ASP A 100 18.03 1.71 14.94
N LYS A 101 19.23 2.17 14.54
CA LYS A 101 20.19 1.39 13.73
C LYS A 101 20.66 0.07 14.37
N ASN A 102 20.49 -0.08 15.69
CA ASN A 102 20.86 -1.29 16.43
C ASN A 102 19.64 -2.23 16.61
N GLY A 103 18.48 -1.87 16.06
CA GLY A 103 17.23 -2.63 16.20
C GLY A 103 16.51 -2.39 17.54
N LYS A 104 16.94 -1.43 18.35
CA LYS A 104 16.21 -1.08 19.58
C LYS A 104 14.88 -0.43 19.21
N THR A 105 13.78 -0.95 19.74
CA THR A 105 12.45 -0.37 19.56
C THR A 105 12.33 0.98 20.28
N LEU A 106 11.91 2.00 19.52
CA LEU A 106 11.58 3.34 20.03
C LEU A 106 10.06 3.55 20.09
N LEU A 107 9.34 3.03 19.10
CA LEU A 107 7.88 3.07 19.03
C LEU A 107 7.39 1.73 18.51
N ASN A 108 6.34 1.18 19.12
CA ASN A 108 5.65 -0.01 18.65
C ASN A 108 4.15 0.16 18.91
N ALA A 109 3.41 0.55 17.87
CA ALA A 109 1.97 0.63 17.90
C ALA A 109 1.40 -0.58 17.15
N ALA A 110 0.69 -1.45 17.88
CA ALA A 110 0.24 -2.74 17.37
C ALA A 110 -0.93 -2.60 16.38
N ASP A 111 -1.95 -1.78 16.69
CA ASP A 111 -3.06 -1.50 15.78
C ASP A 111 -3.66 -0.12 16.05
N LEU A 112 -3.37 0.84 15.18
CA LEU A 112 -3.92 2.21 15.25
C LEU A 112 -5.43 2.27 14.94
N PHE A 113 -6.02 1.19 14.41
CA PHE A 113 -7.42 1.09 14.03
C PHE A 113 -8.19 0.02 14.84
N GLU A 114 -7.67 -0.40 16.00
CA GLU A 114 -8.23 -1.48 16.82
C GLU A 114 -9.73 -1.29 17.13
N ASN A 115 -10.10 -0.10 17.59
CA ASN A 115 -11.44 0.22 18.12
C ASN A 115 -12.35 0.93 17.11
N THR A 116 -12.20 0.63 15.82
CA THR A 116 -13.00 1.29 14.77
C THR A 116 -14.29 0.52 14.49
N GLU A 117 -15.38 1.24 14.18
CA GLU A 117 -16.66 0.62 13.77
C GLU A 117 -16.67 0.15 12.30
N GLY A 118 -15.50 0.17 11.66
CA GLY A 118 -15.33 -0.01 10.22
C GLY A 118 -15.58 1.28 9.43
N TYR A 119 -15.07 1.31 8.21
CA TYR A 119 -15.11 2.47 7.32
C TYR A 119 -15.87 2.13 6.05
N ALA A 120 -16.48 3.12 5.41
CA ALA A 120 -16.85 2.94 4.00
C ALA A 120 -15.56 2.69 3.18
N PRO A 121 -15.56 1.79 2.17
CA PRO A 121 -14.35 1.48 1.42
C PRO A 121 -13.64 2.71 0.83
N ALA A 122 -14.40 3.70 0.35
CA ALA A 122 -13.85 4.96 -0.14
C ALA A 122 -13.11 5.78 0.93
N GLN A 123 -13.53 5.70 2.19
CA GLN A 123 -12.83 6.35 3.31
C GLN A 123 -11.56 5.58 3.72
N ALA A 124 -11.51 4.27 3.45
CA ALA A 124 -10.34 3.42 3.69
C ALA A 124 -9.34 3.43 2.51
N ALA A 125 -9.62 4.17 1.42
CA ALA A 125 -8.73 4.22 0.25
C ALA A 125 -7.38 4.91 0.51
N GLN A 126 -7.26 5.64 1.62
CA GLN A 126 -6.01 6.23 2.09
C GLN A 126 -5.79 5.87 3.57
N LEU A 127 -4.68 5.20 3.85
CA LEU A 127 -4.29 4.82 5.21
C LEU A 127 -2.92 5.41 5.54
N GLN A 128 -2.78 5.97 6.74
CA GLN A 128 -1.55 6.66 7.14
C GLN A 128 -1.10 6.31 8.55
N GLY A 129 0.20 6.04 8.70
CA GLY A 129 0.88 5.94 9.98
C GLY A 129 1.72 7.19 10.20
N THR A 130 1.42 7.96 11.26
CA THR A 130 2.14 9.21 11.58
C THR A 130 3.13 9.02 12.70
N ILE A 131 4.33 9.56 12.54
CA ILE A 131 5.42 9.56 13.52
C ILE A 131 5.74 11.00 13.89
N THR A 132 5.91 11.24 15.17
CA THR A 132 6.52 12.49 15.66
C THR A 132 8.01 12.25 15.77
N VAL A 133 8.81 12.98 14.98
CA VAL A 133 10.26 12.95 15.03
C VAL A 133 10.70 13.75 16.25
N GLY A 134 11.00 13.07 17.34
CA GLY A 134 11.36 13.68 18.61
C GLY A 134 11.95 12.65 19.55
N SER A 135 12.21 13.03 20.81
CA SER A 135 12.81 12.11 21.81
C SER A 135 12.10 10.74 21.81
N PRO A 136 12.84 9.61 21.79
CA PRO A 136 14.30 9.47 21.90
C PRO A 136 15.06 9.51 20.56
N MET A 137 14.44 9.98 19.47
CA MET A 137 15.14 10.22 18.20
C MET A 137 16.08 11.43 18.32
N ALA A 138 17.26 11.35 17.69
CA ALA A 138 18.30 12.36 17.77
C ALA A 138 18.81 12.76 16.38
N SER A 139 19.14 14.04 16.21
CA SER A 139 19.75 14.56 14.97
C SER A 139 21.07 13.82 14.65
N GLY A 140 21.30 13.61 13.36
CA GLY A 140 22.44 12.87 12.82
C GLY A 140 22.31 11.34 12.93
N GLN A 141 21.21 10.80 13.48
CA GLN A 141 20.96 9.36 13.53
C GLN A 141 19.92 8.92 12.50
N SER A 142 19.99 7.64 12.15
CA SER A 142 19.04 6.98 11.26
C SER A 142 18.09 6.07 12.04
N TYR A 143 16.85 6.00 11.58
CA TYR A 143 15.79 5.19 12.17
C TYR A 143 15.06 4.41 11.09
N HIS A 144 14.85 3.13 11.36
CA HIS A 144 14.10 2.26 10.47
C HIS A 144 12.64 2.28 10.89
N VAL A 145 11.78 2.63 9.94
CA VAL A 145 10.33 2.69 10.13
C VAL A 145 9.68 1.58 9.33
N LYS A 146 8.81 0.81 9.98
CA LYS A 146 7.93 -0.17 9.33
C LYS A 146 6.47 0.18 9.61
N MET A 147 5.67 0.15 8.56
CA MET A 147 4.22 0.20 8.63
C MET A 147 3.67 -1.10 8.04
N HIS A 148 2.80 -1.78 8.76
CA HIS A 148 2.09 -2.96 8.24
C HIS A 148 0.59 -2.73 8.35
N ILE A 149 -0.08 -2.85 7.21
CA ILE A 149 -1.53 -2.74 7.08
C ILE A 149 -2.06 -4.13 6.76
N TRP A 150 -3.16 -4.52 7.40
CA TRP A 150 -3.85 -5.77 7.07
C TRP A 150 -5.36 -5.53 7.02
N ASP A 151 -6.05 -6.44 6.34
CA ASP A 151 -7.51 -6.48 6.35
C ASP A 151 -7.99 -7.43 7.47
N LYS A 152 -8.77 -6.92 8.43
CA LYS A 152 -9.31 -7.74 9.53
C LYS A 152 -10.38 -8.72 9.06
N VAL A 153 -11.03 -8.47 7.91
CA VAL A 153 -12.04 -9.36 7.31
C VAL A 153 -11.37 -10.41 6.42
N THR A 154 -10.33 -10.02 5.68
CA THR A 154 -9.56 -10.94 4.81
C THR A 154 -8.07 -10.92 5.20
N PRO A 155 -7.66 -11.63 6.27
CA PRO A 155 -6.31 -11.51 6.86
C PRO A 155 -5.14 -11.88 5.93
N THR A 156 -5.42 -12.47 4.76
CA THR A 156 -4.40 -12.70 3.73
C THR A 156 -4.02 -11.45 2.95
N ASN A 157 -4.80 -10.38 3.06
CA ASN A 157 -4.57 -9.10 2.43
C ASN A 157 -3.71 -8.23 3.34
N GLU A 158 -2.56 -7.81 2.84
CA GLU A 158 -1.58 -7.05 3.60
C GLU A 158 -0.78 -6.09 2.73
N ILE A 159 -0.30 -5.02 3.36
CA ILE A 159 0.66 -4.07 2.82
C ILE A 159 1.77 -3.92 3.84
N ASN A 160 3.01 -4.12 3.44
CA ASN A 160 4.19 -3.81 4.22
C ASN A 160 4.89 -2.63 3.57
N ALA A 161 5.17 -1.58 4.34
CA ALA A 161 5.96 -0.45 3.91
C ALA A 161 7.11 -0.21 4.89
N ASP A 162 8.31 0.05 4.36
CA ASP A 162 9.50 0.29 5.15
C ASP A 162 10.39 1.39 4.56
N VAL A 163 11.01 2.17 5.43
CA VAL A 163 11.90 3.28 5.05
C VAL A 163 12.91 3.59 6.15
N ASP A 164 14.11 4.01 5.75
CA ASP A 164 15.12 4.54 6.66
C ASP A 164 15.08 6.06 6.65
N LEU A 165 14.75 6.68 7.79
CA LEU A 165 14.73 8.12 7.97
C LEU A 165 16.03 8.61 8.58
N ILE A 166 16.54 9.75 8.10
CA ILE A 166 17.72 10.43 8.65
C ILE A 166 17.23 11.69 9.35
N VAL A 167 17.43 11.77 10.67
CA VAL A 167 17.02 12.96 11.43
C VAL A 167 18.07 14.06 11.27
N MET A 168 17.63 15.27 10.92
CA MET A 168 18.45 16.47 10.82
C MET A 168 18.13 17.46 11.93
#